data_AF-A0AAU4IRQ5-F1
#
_entry.id   AF-A0AAU4IRQ5-F1
#
_cell.length_a   1.000
_cell.length_b   1.000
_cell.length_c   1.000
_cell.angle_alpha   90.00
_cell.angle_beta   90.00
_cell.angle_gamma   90.00
#
_symmetry.space_group_name_H-M   'P 1'
#
loop_
_entity.id
_entity.type
_entity.pdbx_description
1 polymer ?
#
loop_
_entity_poly.entity_id
_entity_poly.type
_entity_poly.pdbx_seq_one_letter_code
_entity_poly.pdbx_strand_id
1 'polypeptide(L)'
;MGRDKSALAEHTRGLSQWLLSLRQASGHTISQVAERTEQVGLPTSRSTLYRAELAPASGQRPSVPAWRVVEAYTKACGGSITEARRLWTKAASLKAPGKAGVLRRPAMAPQYIAEPAELLHAMRELRVQAGKPSLRELEDRARANPEDVTMLPRSTLGAVLNGTRQCRRDLLAYFVRACGVTKESEVMRWLAAWDRIEASRNGTANHNMHQRLTALEEDLHHTKTTLATVIALPAPRPETGPVLIPVPVPGIRPATTEKEKPKPHAPEPATAPAASTPARTRTKRTRRSGQWLTALLKGLTSTAGTAAVSAAVNAAVDAAL
;
A
#
# COMPACT_ATOMS: atom_id res chain seq x y z
N MET A 1 6.08 -8.11 -21.95
CA MET A 1 4.71 -7.72 -21.50
C MET A 1 3.65 -8.83 -21.59
N GLY A 2 3.87 -9.97 -22.30
CA GLY A 2 2.82 -10.98 -22.55
C GLY A 2 2.74 -12.18 -21.59
N ARG A 3 3.87 -12.65 -21.02
CA ARG A 3 3.91 -13.89 -20.21
C ARG A 3 3.04 -13.82 -18.95
N ASP A 4 3.13 -12.73 -18.18
CA ASP A 4 2.39 -12.60 -16.92
C ASP A 4 0.87 -12.55 -17.12
N LYS A 5 0.41 -11.95 -18.24
CA LYS A 5 -1.01 -11.89 -18.57
C LYS A 5 -1.54 -13.29 -18.93
N SER A 6 -0.74 -14.09 -19.64
CA SER A 6 -1.08 -15.47 -20.00
C SER A 6 -1.16 -16.35 -18.75
N ALA A 7 -0.14 -16.30 -17.88
CA ALA A 7 -0.12 -17.07 -16.63
C ALA A 7 -1.28 -16.67 -15.71
N LEU A 8 -1.60 -15.37 -15.60
CA LEU A 8 -2.76 -14.91 -14.83
C LEU A 8 -4.08 -15.43 -15.43
N ALA A 9 -4.22 -15.40 -16.75
CA ALA A 9 -5.42 -15.91 -17.44
C ALA A 9 -5.61 -17.41 -17.20
N GLU A 10 -4.52 -18.19 -17.26
CA GLU A 10 -4.51 -19.63 -16.98
C GLU A 10 -4.94 -19.93 -15.54
N HIS A 11 -4.32 -19.29 -14.55
CA HIS A 11 -4.66 -19.52 -13.14
C HIS A 11 -6.08 -19.05 -12.80
N THR A 12 -6.52 -17.94 -13.39
CA THR A 12 -7.91 -17.47 -13.21
C THR A 12 -8.90 -18.45 -13.83
N ARG A 13 -8.60 -18.98 -15.02
CA ARG A 13 -9.41 -20.00 -15.69
C ARG A 13 -9.47 -21.28 -14.87
N GLY A 14 -8.34 -21.74 -14.31
CA GLY A 14 -8.29 -22.92 -13.44
C GLY A 14 -9.15 -22.74 -12.18
N LEU A 15 -9.12 -21.57 -11.55
CA LEU A 15 -9.99 -21.26 -10.41
C LEU A 15 -11.48 -21.27 -10.81
N SER A 16 -11.84 -20.62 -11.92
CA SER A 16 -13.24 -20.57 -12.40
C SER A 16 -13.76 -21.95 -12.78
N GLN A 17 -12.95 -22.79 -13.44
CA GLN A 17 -13.30 -24.17 -13.77
C GLN A 17 -13.48 -25.03 -12.52
N TRP A 18 -12.62 -24.87 -11.52
CA TRP A 18 -12.75 -25.57 -10.25
C TRP A 18 -14.01 -25.16 -9.47
N LEU A 19 -14.37 -23.87 -9.47
CA LEU A 19 -15.64 -23.42 -8.87
C LEU A 19 -16.84 -24.03 -9.59
N LEU A 20 -16.80 -24.06 -10.93
CA LEU A 20 -17.85 -24.66 -11.74
C LEU A 20 -18.00 -26.17 -11.46
N SER A 21 -16.89 -26.92 -11.40
CA SER A 21 -16.94 -28.36 -11.11
C SER A 21 -17.48 -28.64 -9.71
N LEU A 22 -17.14 -27.79 -8.73
CA LEU A 22 -17.67 -27.89 -7.36
C LEU A 22 -19.19 -27.68 -7.31
N ARG A 23 -19.73 -26.72 -8.07
CA ARG A 23 -21.17 -26.50 -8.16
C ARG A 23 -21.90 -27.62 -8.92
N GLN A 24 -21.29 -28.14 -9.98
CA GLN A 24 -21.84 -29.29 -10.70
C GLN A 24 -21.90 -30.53 -9.82
N ALA A 25 -20.85 -30.81 -9.04
CA ALA A 25 -20.81 -31.94 -8.10
C ALA A 25 -21.82 -31.82 -6.95
N SER A 26 -22.11 -30.60 -6.49
CA SER A 26 -23.13 -30.35 -5.45
C SER A 26 -24.56 -30.26 -5.99
N GLY A 27 -24.75 -30.22 -7.32
CA GLY A 27 -26.07 -30.16 -7.95
C GLY A 27 -26.83 -28.85 -7.69
N HIS A 28 -26.15 -27.76 -7.35
CA HIS A 28 -26.79 -26.49 -7.03
C HIS A 28 -26.86 -25.55 -8.24
N THR A 29 -28.00 -24.89 -8.40
CA THR A 29 -28.12 -23.72 -9.29
C THR A 29 -27.44 -22.51 -8.66
N ILE A 30 -27.04 -21.53 -9.48
CA ILE A 30 -26.43 -20.28 -8.98
C ILE A 30 -27.35 -19.55 -7.99
N SER A 31 -28.67 -19.61 -8.21
CA SER A 31 -29.65 -19.04 -7.29
C SER A 31 -29.64 -19.72 -5.91
N GLN A 32 -29.56 -21.05 -5.89
CA GLN A 32 -29.47 -21.83 -4.65
C GLN A 32 -28.14 -21.63 -3.93
N VAL A 33 -27.03 -21.49 -4.67
CA VAL A 33 -25.74 -21.15 -4.07
C VAL A 33 -25.82 -19.77 -3.40
N ALA A 34 -26.40 -18.76 -4.06
CA ALA A 34 -26.57 -17.43 -3.47
C ALA A 34 -27.38 -17.48 -2.16
N GLU A 35 -28.51 -18.19 -2.16
CA GLU A 35 -29.34 -18.38 -0.96
C GLU A 35 -28.56 -19.09 0.16
N ARG A 36 -27.82 -20.14 -0.16
CA ARG A 36 -26.95 -20.81 0.82
C ARG A 36 -25.84 -19.91 1.35
N THR A 37 -25.28 -19.00 0.54
CA THR A 37 -24.28 -18.04 1.06
C THR A 37 -24.86 -17.10 2.11
N GLU A 38 -26.15 -16.77 2.02
CA GLU A 38 -26.86 -16.00 3.05
C GLU A 38 -27.02 -16.82 4.34
N GLN A 39 -27.37 -18.10 4.24
CA GLN A 39 -27.47 -19.02 5.39
C GLN A 39 -26.14 -19.19 6.14
N VAL A 40 -25.01 -19.14 5.43
CA VAL A 40 -23.66 -19.23 6.00
C VAL A 40 -23.16 -17.88 6.54
N GLY A 41 -23.97 -16.81 6.47
CA GLY A 41 -23.62 -15.47 6.96
C GLY A 41 -22.63 -14.71 6.05
N LEU A 42 -22.47 -15.14 4.80
CA LEU A 42 -21.60 -14.51 3.80
C LEU A 42 -22.40 -14.11 2.55
N PRO A 43 -23.39 -13.19 2.68
CA PRO A 43 -24.33 -12.87 1.61
C PRO A 43 -23.60 -12.39 0.36
N THR A 44 -23.80 -13.11 -0.75
CA THR A 44 -23.18 -12.78 -2.04
C THR A 44 -24.22 -12.82 -3.15
N SER A 45 -24.28 -11.77 -3.98
CA SER A 45 -25.29 -11.68 -5.04
C SER A 45 -25.06 -12.70 -6.16
N ARG A 46 -26.16 -13.19 -6.76
CA ARG A 46 -26.15 -14.13 -7.90
C ARG A 46 -25.23 -13.67 -9.03
N SER A 47 -25.30 -12.39 -9.40
CA SER A 47 -24.46 -11.81 -10.46
C SER A 47 -22.97 -11.78 -10.13
N THR A 48 -22.59 -11.83 -8.85
CA THR A 48 -21.19 -11.90 -8.41
C THR A 48 -20.67 -13.33 -8.49
N LEU A 49 -21.48 -14.31 -8.07
CA LEU A 49 -21.16 -15.74 -8.19
C LEU A 49 -21.05 -16.15 -9.66
N TYR A 50 -22.00 -15.73 -10.51
CA TYR A 50 -21.94 -15.97 -11.95
C TYR A 50 -20.66 -15.40 -12.59
N ARG A 51 -20.26 -14.18 -12.19
CA ARG A 51 -19.00 -13.57 -12.67
C ARG A 51 -17.75 -14.26 -12.15
N ALA A 52 -17.80 -14.99 -11.04
CA ALA A 52 -16.67 -15.77 -10.54
C ALA A 52 -16.46 -17.06 -11.35
N GLU A 53 -17.55 -17.66 -11.85
CA GLU A 53 -17.52 -18.86 -12.72
C GLU A 53 -17.14 -18.53 -14.16
N LEU A 54 -17.43 -17.31 -14.63
CA LEU A 54 -17.08 -16.90 -15.99
C LEU A 54 -15.56 -16.87 -16.16
N ALA A 55 -15.04 -17.86 -16.89
CA ALA A 55 -13.67 -17.81 -17.37
C ALA A 55 -13.48 -16.56 -18.26
N PRO A 56 -12.33 -15.88 -18.18
CA PRO A 56 -12.08 -14.72 -19.04
C PRO A 56 -12.12 -15.14 -20.51
N ALA A 57 -13.05 -14.57 -21.27
CA ALA A 57 -13.12 -14.73 -22.72
C ALA A 57 -11.86 -14.13 -23.39
N SER A 58 -11.54 -14.61 -24.59
CA SER A 58 -10.42 -14.08 -25.39
C SER A 58 -10.57 -12.57 -25.57
N GLY A 59 -9.64 -11.79 -25.00
CA GLY A 59 -9.64 -10.32 -25.08
C GLY A 59 -10.17 -9.59 -23.83
N GLN A 60 -10.83 -10.28 -22.90
CA GLN A 60 -11.26 -9.68 -21.64
C GLN A 60 -10.15 -9.74 -20.59
N ARG A 61 -10.01 -8.69 -19.77
CA ARG A 61 -8.97 -8.64 -18.73
C ARG A 61 -9.27 -9.73 -17.68
N PRO A 62 -8.33 -10.65 -17.40
CA PRO A 62 -8.51 -11.67 -16.37
C PRO A 62 -8.81 -11.00 -15.02
N SER A 63 -9.96 -11.30 -14.43
CA SER A 63 -10.35 -10.76 -13.14
C SER A 63 -10.46 -11.86 -12.11
N VAL A 64 -9.52 -11.90 -11.18
CA VAL A 64 -9.59 -12.77 -10.00
C VAL A 64 -10.71 -12.27 -9.08
N PRO A 65 -11.69 -13.12 -8.70
CA PRO A 65 -12.73 -12.78 -7.73
C PRO A 65 -12.15 -12.48 -6.35
N ALA A 66 -12.89 -11.79 -5.50
CA ALA A 66 -12.47 -11.55 -4.11
C ALA A 66 -12.45 -12.85 -3.30
N TRP A 67 -11.54 -12.99 -2.33
CA TRP A 67 -11.45 -14.20 -1.51
C TRP A 67 -12.77 -14.52 -0.81
N ARG A 68 -13.44 -13.49 -0.25
CA ARG A 68 -14.73 -13.65 0.44
C ARG A 68 -15.80 -14.29 -0.44
N VAL A 69 -15.80 -13.98 -1.75
CA VAL A 69 -16.72 -14.59 -2.72
C VAL A 69 -16.40 -16.06 -2.94
N VAL A 70 -15.10 -16.39 -3.11
CA VAL A 70 -14.64 -17.77 -3.29
C VAL A 70 -14.92 -18.60 -2.03
N GLU A 71 -14.63 -18.07 -0.85
CA GLU A 71 -14.89 -18.73 0.42
C GLU A 71 -16.38 -18.98 0.64
N ALA A 72 -17.24 -17.98 0.41
CA ALA A 72 -18.68 -18.12 0.52
C ALA A 72 -19.21 -19.20 -0.44
N TYR A 73 -18.74 -19.16 -1.70
CA TYR A 73 -19.10 -20.15 -2.72
C TYR A 73 -18.67 -21.57 -2.31
N THR A 74 -17.41 -21.73 -1.87
CA THR A 74 -16.88 -23.04 -1.46
C THR A 74 -17.63 -23.59 -0.26
N LYS A 75 -17.94 -22.76 0.75
CA LYS A 75 -18.75 -23.16 1.91
C LYS A 75 -20.17 -23.55 1.51
N ALA A 76 -20.82 -22.77 0.64
CA ALA A 76 -22.17 -23.04 0.16
C ALA A 76 -22.27 -24.35 -0.65
N CYS A 77 -21.22 -24.72 -1.38
CA CYS A 77 -21.16 -25.96 -2.16
C CYS A 77 -20.50 -27.13 -1.40
N GLY A 78 -20.12 -26.96 -0.12
CA GLY A 78 -19.49 -28.02 0.69
C GLY A 78 -18.09 -28.44 0.26
N GLY A 79 -17.34 -27.56 -0.42
CA GLY A 79 -16.00 -27.87 -0.91
C GLY A 79 -14.88 -27.65 0.11
N SER A 80 -13.66 -28.08 -0.26
CA SER A 80 -12.46 -27.84 0.54
C SER A 80 -12.01 -26.37 0.49
N ILE A 81 -12.10 -25.69 1.64
CA ILE A 81 -11.65 -24.29 1.79
C ILE A 81 -10.14 -24.16 1.56
N THR A 82 -9.35 -25.16 1.98
CA THR A 82 -7.89 -25.14 1.83
C THR A 82 -7.48 -25.20 0.36
N GLU A 83 -8.17 -26.00 -0.44
CA GLU A 83 -7.91 -26.09 -1.88
C GLU A 83 -8.36 -24.82 -2.61
N ALA A 84 -9.55 -24.31 -2.27
CA ALA A 84 -10.02 -23.01 -2.76
C ALA A 84 -8.99 -21.91 -2.48
N ARG A 85 -8.42 -21.92 -1.28
CA ARG A 85 -7.39 -20.97 -0.83
C ARG A 85 -6.12 -21.08 -1.63
N ARG A 86 -5.67 -22.30 -1.90
CA ARG A 86 -4.47 -22.58 -2.68
C ARG A 86 -4.62 -22.04 -4.11
N LEU A 87 -5.72 -22.37 -4.78
CA LEU A 87 -6.00 -21.92 -6.15
C LEU A 87 -6.18 -20.40 -6.23
N TRP A 88 -6.94 -19.83 -5.30
CA TRP A 88 -7.16 -18.39 -5.27
C TRP A 88 -5.87 -17.61 -4.99
N THR A 89 -5.03 -18.07 -4.06
CA THR A 89 -3.75 -17.42 -3.74
C THR A 89 -2.83 -17.39 -4.96
N LYS A 90 -2.74 -18.48 -5.72
CA LYS A 90 -1.95 -18.54 -6.98
C LYS A 90 -2.44 -17.54 -8.03
N ALA A 91 -3.76 -17.40 -8.21
CA ALA A 91 -4.31 -16.42 -9.15
C ALA A 91 -4.16 -14.97 -8.63
N ALA A 92 -4.40 -14.75 -7.35
CA ALA A 92 -4.37 -13.44 -6.71
C ALA A 92 -2.95 -12.85 -6.64
N SER A 93 -1.94 -13.69 -6.39
CA SER A 93 -0.54 -13.27 -6.40
C SER A 93 -0.18 -12.71 -7.78
N LEU A 94 -0.49 -13.40 -8.88
CA LEU A 94 -0.27 -12.96 -10.26
C LEU A 94 -0.96 -11.62 -10.61
N LYS A 95 -2.09 -11.29 -9.99
CA LYS A 95 -2.80 -10.00 -10.19
C LYS A 95 -2.15 -8.83 -9.43
N ALA A 96 -1.31 -9.05 -8.43
CA ALA A 96 -0.69 -7.96 -7.68
C ALA A 96 0.13 -7.03 -8.62
N PRO A 97 0.03 -5.70 -8.47
CA PRO A 97 0.74 -4.76 -9.32
C PRO A 97 2.25 -4.81 -9.02
N GLY A 98 2.97 -5.70 -9.69
CA GLY A 98 4.40 -5.55 -9.90
C GLY A 98 4.63 -4.69 -11.13
N LYS A 99 5.54 -3.70 -11.07
CA LYS A 99 6.07 -3.07 -12.29
C LYS A 99 6.59 -4.22 -13.17
N ALA A 100 6.09 -4.32 -14.40
CA ALA A 100 6.20 -5.46 -15.32
C ALA A 100 7.63 -5.79 -15.83
N GLY A 101 8.67 -5.41 -15.08
CA GLY A 101 10.08 -5.66 -15.40
C GLY A 101 10.96 -6.03 -14.20
N VAL A 102 10.44 -6.01 -12.96
CA VAL A 102 11.19 -6.51 -11.80
C VAL A 102 10.76 -7.96 -11.60
N LEU A 103 11.70 -8.89 -11.75
CA LEU A 103 11.50 -10.32 -11.44
C LEU A 103 10.76 -10.42 -10.11
N ARG A 104 9.61 -11.11 -10.11
CA ARG A 104 8.84 -11.34 -8.88
C ARG A 104 9.64 -12.26 -7.98
N ARG A 105 10.48 -11.67 -7.14
CA ARG A 105 11.17 -12.40 -6.07
C ARG A 105 10.08 -12.98 -5.17
N PRO A 106 10.11 -14.29 -4.83
CA PRO A 106 9.18 -14.83 -3.86
C PRO A 106 9.27 -14.05 -2.55
N ALA A 107 8.14 -13.83 -1.89
CA ALA A 107 8.12 -13.14 -0.60
C ALA A 107 8.95 -13.91 0.41
N MET A 108 9.98 -13.24 0.93
CA MET A 108 10.81 -13.81 1.96
C MET A 108 10.07 -13.84 3.28
N ALA A 109 10.35 -14.88 4.06
CA ALA A 109 9.82 -14.98 5.40
C ALA A 109 10.36 -13.82 6.26
N PRO A 110 9.59 -13.28 7.22
CA PRO A 110 9.95 -12.07 7.96
C PRO A 110 11.34 -12.10 8.61
N GLN A 111 11.82 -13.28 9.02
CA GLN A 111 13.14 -13.46 9.61
C GLN A 111 14.32 -13.18 8.66
N TYR A 112 14.12 -13.25 7.34
CA TYR A 112 15.19 -13.07 6.35
C TYR A 112 15.11 -11.74 5.60
N ILE A 113 14.12 -10.91 5.93
CA ILE A 113 13.97 -9.59 5.31
C ILE A 113 15.08 -8.68 5.84
N ALA A 114 15.85 -8.09 4.93
CA ALA A 114 16.92 -7.13 5.22
C ALA A 114 16.73 -5.79 4.51
N GLU A 115 15.95 -5.74 3.42
CA GLU A 115 15.72 -4.53 2.65
C GLU A 115 14.28 -3.97 2.78
N PRO A 116 14.08 -2.63 2.68
CA PRO A 116 12.75 -2.03 2.68
C PRO A 116 11.84 -2.53 1.55
N ALA A 117 12.40 -2.78 0.36
CA ALA A 117 11.62 -3.27 -0.78
C ALA A 117 11.08 -4.68 -0.55
N GLU A 118 11.86 -5.52 0.14
CA GLU A 118 11.50 -6.88 0.52
C GLU A 118 10.40 -6.89 1.58
N LEU A 119 10.47 -5.97 2.56
CA LEU A 119 9.41 -5.77 3.54
C LEU A 119 8.09 -5.40 2.85
N LEU A 120 8.10 -4.44 1.92
CA LEU A 120 6.90 -4.05 1.18
C LEU A 120 6.33 -5.21 0.35
N HIS A 121 7.21 -6.01 -0.25
CA HIS A 121 6.77 -7.19 -1.00
C HIS A 121 6.12 -8.23 -0.07
N ALA A 122 6.74 -8.52 1.08
CA ALA A 122 6.19 -9.40 2.09
C ALA A 122 4.84 -8.89 2.62
N MET A 123 4.70 -7.58 2.88
CA MET A 123 3.42 -6.98 3.31
C MET A 123 2.31 -7.19 2.27
N ARG A 124 2.62 -7.00 0.98
CA ARG A 124 1.65 -7.23 -0.10
C ARG A 124 1.25 -8.70 -0.17
N GLU A 125 2.20 -9.61 0.02
CA GLU A 125 1.91 -11.04 0.06
C GLU A 125 1.08 -11.43 1.28
N LEU A 126 1.40 -10.91 2.47
CA LEU A 126 0.58 -11.09 3.67
C LEU A 126 -0.85 -10.62 3.45
N ARG A 127 -1.04 -9.47 2.78
CA ARG A 127 -2.36 -8.99 2.40
C ARG A 127 -3.08 -9.94 1.46
N VAL A 128 -2.38 -10.54 0.48
CA VAL A 128 -2.96 -11.58 -0.37
C VAL A 128 -3.33 -12.78 0.49
N GLN A 129 -2.46 -13.25 1.38
CA GLN A 129 -2.73 -14.33 2.34
C GLN A 129 -3.85 -14.02 3.35
N ALA A 130 -4.17 -12.75 3.59
CA ALA A 130 -5.34 -12.32 4.37
C ALA A 130 -6.66 -12.26 3.56
N GLY A 131 -6.64 -12.63 2.28
CA GLY A 131 -7.81 -12.60 1.40
C GLY A 131 -7.95 -11.31 0.58
N LYS A 132 -6.87 -10.54 0.48
CA LYS A 132 -6.80 -9.23 -0.19
C LYS A 132 -7.89 -8.26 0.32
N PRO A 133 -8.01 -8.05 1.64
CA PRO A 133 -8.94 -7.08 2.19
C PRO A 133 -8.65 -5.69 1.59
N SER A 134 -9.71 -4.92 1.36
CA SER A 134 -9.63 -3.53 0.97
C SER A 134 -8.97 -2.70 2.08
N LEU A 135 -8.47 -1.50 1.74
CA LEU A 135 -7.88 -0.62 2.76
C LEU A 135 -8.91 -0.20 3.81
N ARG A 136 -10.19 -0.11 3.42
CA ARG A 136 -11.30 0.17 4.33
C ARG A 136 -11.53 -0.99 5.30
N GLU A 137 -11.60 -2.22 4.79
CA GLU A 137 -11.76 -3.40 5.64
C GLU A 137 -10.59 -3.59 6.60
N LEU A 138 -9.35 -3.26 6.18
CA LEU A 138 -8.19 -3.31 7.09
C LEU A 138 -8.30 -2.28 8.22
N GLU A 139 -8.78 -1.08 7.93
CA GLU A 139 -9.05 -0.05 8.95
C GLU A 139 -10.16 -0.49 9.90
N ASP A 140 -11.26 -1.04 9.37
CA ASP A 140 -12.38 -1.54 10.16
C ASP A 140 -11.95 -2.70 11.08
N ARG A 141 -11.11 -3.61 10.57
CA ARG A 141 -10.52 -4.71 11.36
C ARG A 141 -9.58 -4.21 12.45
N ALA A 142 -8.75 -3.21 12.14
CA ALA A 142 -7.86 -2.62 13.14
C ALA A 142 -8.67 -1.99 14.28
N ARG A 143 -9.79 -1.32 13.97
CA ARG A 143 -10.70 -0.71 14.96
C ARG A 143 -11.45 -1.74 15.80
N ALA A 144 -11.74 -2.91 15.25
CA ALA A 144 -12.49 -3.96 15.93
C ALA A 144 -11.65 -4.73 16.97
N ASN A 145 -10.32 -4.58 16.96
CA ASN A 145 -9.45 -5.23 17.94
C ASN A 145 -9.48 -4.43 19.26
N PRO A 146 -9.93 -5.04 20.38
CA PRO A 146 -10.17 -4.32 21.63
C PRO A 146 -8.89 -3.88 22.36
N GLU A 147 -7.73 -4.44 22.03
CA GLU A 147 -6.46 -4.10 22.70
C GLU A 147 -5.81 -2.81 22.18
N ASP A 148 -6.22 -2.28 21.02
CA ASP A 148 -5.53 -1.19 20.35
C ASP A 148 -6.51 -0.10 19.87
N VAL A 149 -6.54 1.04 20.57
CA VAL A 149 -7.28 2.27 20.17
C VAL A 149 -6.57 2.99 19.01
N THR A 150 -5.94 2.24 18.10
CA THR A 150 -5.01 2.80 17.13
C THR A 150 -5.52 2.68 15.71
N MET A 151 -5.67 3.84 15.09
CA MET A 151 -6.19 3.98 13.74
C MET A 151 -5.13 3.60 12.71
N LEU A 152 -5.51 2.80 11.72
CA LEU A 152 -4.72 2.49 10.53
C LEU A 152 -5.15 3.43 9.38
N PRO A 153 -4.50 4.60 9.18
CA PRO A 153 -5.03 5.59 8.26
C PRO A 153 -4.91 5.11 6.82
N ARG A 154 -6.03 5.00 6.11
CA ARG A 154 -6.10 4.46 4.75
C ARG A 154 -5.14 5.12 3.77
N SER A 155 -5.00 6.44 3.83
CA SER A 155 -4.11 7.21 2.96
C SER A 155 -2.64 6.84 3.18
N THR A 156 -2.23 6.74 4.44
CA THR A 156 -0.86 6.35 4.83
C THR A 156 -0.57 4.92 4.44
N LEU A 157 -1.48 3.99 4.74
CA LEU A 157 -1.30 2.58 4.37
C LEU A 157 -1.24 2.41 2.84
N GLY A 158 -2.07 3.13 2.09
CA GLY A 158 -2.03 3.15 0.63
C GLY A 158 -0.67 3.63 0.10
N ALA A 159 -0.14 4.73 0.65
CA ALA A 159 1.17 5.25 0.29
C ALA A 159 2.31 4.26 0.59
N VAL A 160 2.27 3.63 1.77
CA VAL A 160 3.25 2.61 2.17
C VAL A 160 3.19 1.40 1.24
N LEU A 161 2.00 0.84 1.01
CA LEU A 161 1.84 -0.32 0.12
C LEU A 161 2.19 0.00 -1.34
N ASN A 162 2.15 1.25 -1.76
CA ASN A 162 2.62 1.70 -3.08
C ASN A 162 4.14 1.94 -3.12
N GLY A 163 4.80 2.00 -1.96
CA GLY A 163 6.21 2.32 -1.83
C GLY A 163 6.52 3.81 -1.97
N THR A 164 5.51 4.68 -1.90
CA THR A 164 5.70 6.15 -1.95
C THR A 164 6.02 6.73 -0.58
N ARG A 165 5.71 6.00 0.50
CA ARG A 165 6.04 6.39 1.88
C ARG A 165 6.66 5.22 2.61
N GLN A 166 7.54 5.53 3.56
CA GLN A 166 8.14 4.54 4.43
C GLN A 166 7.15 4.00 5.47
N CYS A 167 7.23 2.70 5.76
CA CYS A 167 6.44 2.05 6.80
C CYS A 167 6.98 2.45 8.18
N ARG A 168 6.10 2.92 9.08
CA ARG A 168 6.44 3.12 10.50
C ARG A 168 6.26 1.80 11.26
N ARG A 169 7.03 1.61 12.33
CA ARG A 169 7.00 0.41 13.17
C ARG A 169 5.59 0.07 13.66
N ASP A 170 4.89 1.03 14.28
CA ASP A 170 3.55 0.80 14.83
C ASP A 170 2.52 0.49 13.73
N LEU A 171 2.61 1.20 12.60
CA LEU A 171 1.76 0.96 11.43
C LEU A 171 1.90 -0.48 10.93
N LEU A 172 3.12 -1.04 10.97
CA LEU A 172 3.37 -2.43 10.60
C LEU A 172 2.68 -3.40 11.57
N ALA A 173 2.78 -3.17 12.89
CA ALA A 173 2.10 -3.99 13.90
C ALA A 173 0.59 -4.04 13.64
N TYR A 174 -0.05 -2.87 13.49
CA TYR A 174 -1.49 -2.79 13.24
C TYR A 174 -1.90 -3.44 11.93
N PHE A 175 -1.09 -3.26 10.88
CA PHE A 175 -1.35 -3.90 9.60
C PHE A 175 -1.29 -5.44 9.70
N VAL A 176 -0.27 -5.98 10.35
CA VAL A 176 -0.08 -7.43 10.51
C VAL A 176 -1.23 -8.04 11.33
N ARG A 177 -1.63 -7.38 12.43
CA ARG A 177 -2.80 -7.76 13.24
C ARG A 177 -4.11 -7.68 12.44
N ALA A 178 -4.33 -6.60 11.68
CA ALA A 178 -5.52 -6.46 10.83
C ALA A 178 -5.57 -7.47 9.66
N CYS A 179 -4.41 -8.00 9.26
CA CYS A 179 -4.31 -9.12 8.32
C CYS A 179 -4.67 -10.48 8.96
N GLY A 180 -4.91 -10.54 10.27
CA GLY A 180 -5.37 -11.75 10.97
C GLY A 180 -4.26 -12.55 11.63
N VAL A 181 -3.05 -11.99 11.77
CA VAL A 181 -1.96 -12.63 12.52
C VAL A 181 -2.22 -12.38 14.01
N THR A 182 -2.69 -13.42 14.70
CA THR A 182 -3.08 -13.35 16.13
C THR A 182 -1.93 -13.74 17.08
N LYS A 183 -0.95 -14.49 16.58
CA LYS A 183 0.20 -14.93 17.39
C LYS A 183 1.18 -13.77 17.55
N GLU A 184 1.35 -13.31 18.79
CA GLU A 184 2.27 -12.19 19.08
C GLU A 184 3.72 -12.49 18.67
N SER A 185 4.17 -13.76 18.76
CA SER A 185 5.49 -14.16 18.27
C SER A 185 5.68 -13.95 16.78
N GLU A 186 4.62 -14.03 15.98
CA GLU A 186 4.68 -13.74 14.54
C GLU A 186 4.72 -12.24 14.30
N VAL A 187 3.90 -11.46 15.00
CA VAL A 187 3.93 -9.99 14.98
C VAL A 187 5.33 -9.48 15.32
N MET A 188 5.94 -10.02 16.38
CA MET A 188 7.30 -9.66 16.79
C MET A 188 8.36 -10.02 15.74
N ARG A 189 8.19 -11.10 14.97
CA ARG A 189 9.08 -11.40 13.83
C ARG A 189 9.01 -10.35 12.72
N TRP A 190 7.82 -9.79 12.47
CA TRP A 190 7.66 -8.66 11.54
C TRP A 190 8.29 -7.38 12.07
N LEU A 191 8.13 -7.09 13.35
CA LEU A 191 8.74 -5.92 13.98
C LEU A 191 10.27 -6.01 14.02
N ALA A 192 10.81 -7.19 14.35
CA ALA A 192 12.24 -7.44 14.28
C ALA A 192 12.80 -7.26 12.86
N ALA A 193 12.02 -7.60 11.83
CA ALA A 193 12.41 -7.35 10.44
C ALA A 193 12.51 -5.86 10.13
N TRP A 194 11.54 -5.07 10.60
CA TRP A 194 11.58 -3.62 10.50
C TRP A 194 12.77 -3.04 11.26
N ASP A 195 13.03 -3.51 12.48
CA ASP A 195 14.15 -3.05 13.32
C ASP A 195 15.51 -3.31 12.63
N ARG A 196 15.68 -4.45 11.93
CA ARG A 196 16.89 -4.73 11.12
C ARG A 196 17.07 -3.77 9.95
N ILE A 197 15.99 -3.47 9.23
CA ILE A 197 16.02 -2.50 8.12
C ILE A 197 16.35 -1.09 8.63
N GLU A 198 15.82 -0.73 9.79
CA GLU A 198 16.08 0.55 10.43
C GLU A 198 17.54 0.66 10.87
N ALA A 199 18.08 -0.40 11.49
CA ALA A 199 19.47 -0.47 11.92
C ALA A 199 20.45 -0.38 10.73
N SER A 200 20.18 -1.07 9.61
CA SER A 200 21.04 -1.00 8.42
C SER A 200 21.03 0.41 7.80
N ARG A 201 19.88 1.08 7.81
CA ARG A 201 19.74 2.45 7.32
C ARG A 201 20.44 3.46 8.22
N ASN A 202 20.32 3.32 9.54
CA ASN A 202 20.98 4.21 10.48
C ASN A 202 22.49 3.98 10.48
N GLY A 203 22.94 2.73 10.32
CA GLY A 203 24.36 2.40 10.17
C GLY A 203 24.99 3.02 8.93
N THR A 204 24.33 2.93 7.78
CA THR A 204 24.79 3.57 6.53
C THR A 204 24.75 5.09 6.61
N ALA A 205 23.71 5.68 7.21
CA ALA A 205 23.65 7.13 7.42
C ALA A 205 24.78 7.63 8.34
N ASN A 206 25.04 6.94 9.45
CA ASN A 206 26.12 7.27 10.37
C ASN A 206 27.49 7.09 9.70
N HIS A 207 27.69 6.02 8.93
CA HIS A 207 28.92 5.80 8.18
C HIS A 207 29.19 6.93 7.17
N ASN A 208 28.18 7.31 6.39
CA ASN A 208 28.29 8.41 5.43
C ASN A 208 28.55 9.76 6.12
N MET A 209 27.95 9.99 7.28
CA MET A 209 28.21 11.19 8.08
C MET A 209 29.63 11.21 8.62
N HIS A 210 30.14 10.08 9.10
CA HIS A 210 31.51 9.97 9.58
C HIS A 210 32.53 10.19 8.45
N GLN A 211 32.31 9.60 7.26
CA GLN A 211 33.13 9.84 6.08
C GLN A 211 33.17 11.32 5.66
N ARG A 212 32.05 12.04 5.81
CA ARG A 212 32.01 13.48 5.52
C ARG A 212 32.80 14.30 6.54
N LEU A 213 32.73 13.93 7.82
CA LEU A 213 33.49 14.60 8.87
C LEU A 213 34.99 14.40 8.65
N THR A 214 35.43 13.18 8.36
CA THR A 214 36.85 12.90 8.07
C THR A 214 37.35 13.66 6.84
N ALA A 215 36.55 13.74 5.77
CA ALA A 215 36.92 14.52 4.60
C ALA A 215 37.07 16.03 4.91
N LEU A 216 36.17 16.59 5.72
CA LEU A 216 36.28 17.98 6.16
C LEU A 216 37.50 18.23 7.06
N GLU A 217 37.85 17.26 7.91
CA GLU A 217 39.05 17.32 8.75
C GLU A 217 40.33 17.33 7.89
N GLU A 218 40.38 16.50 6.84
CA GLU A 218 41.47 16.47 5.86
C GLU A 218 41.61 17.80 5.10
N ASP A 219 40.51 18.36 4.62
CA ASP A 219 40.48 19.68 3.96
C ASP A 219 40.97 20.79 4.90
N LEU A 220 40.56 20.74 6.16
CA LEU A 220 40.99 21.69 7.18
C LEU A 220 42.50 21.54 7.46
N HIS A 221 43.02 20.31 7.49
CA HIS A 221 44.44 20.08 7.65
C HIS A 221 45.25 20.56 6.44
N HIS A 222 44.74 20.35 5.23
CA HIS A 222 45.34 20.83 4.00
C HIS A 222 45.40 22.36 3.97
N THR A 223 44.29 23.04 4.27
CA THR A 223 44.24 24.52 4.31
C THR A 223 45.17 25.10 5.38
N LYS A 224 45.25 24.50 6.57
CA LYS A 224 46.24 24.88 7.60
C LYS A 224 47.68 24.76 7.10
N THR A 225 48.00 23.67 6.42
CA THR A 225 49.35 23.42 5.90
C THR A 225 49.71 24.41 4.79
N THR A 226 48.78 24.70 3.90
CA THR A 226 48.94 25.70 2.84
C THR A 226 49.16 27.11 3.41
N LEU A 227 48.38 27.51 4.42
CA LEU A 227 48.58 28.78 5.11
C LEU A 227 49.93 28.87 5.82
N ALA A 228 50.35 27.80 6.51
CA ALA A 228 51.66 27.75 7.16
C ALA A 228 52.81 27.91 6.15
N THR A 229 52.68 27.29 4.97
CA THR A 229 53.66 27.41 3.88
C THR A 229 53.75 28.84 3.35
N VAL A 230 52.61 29.52 3.16
CA VAL A 230 52.55 30.91 2.71
C VAL A 230 53.15 31.87 3.75
N ILE A 231 52.92 31.63 5.04
CA ILE A 231 53.47 32.44 6.13
C ILE A 231 54.98 32.23 6.30
N ALA A 232 55.47 31.00 6.06
CA ALA A 232 56.89 30.67 6.16
C ALA A 232 57.72 31.09 4.93
N LEU A 233 57.10 31.72 3.92
CA LEU A 233 57.86 32.29 2.81
C LEU A 233 58.83 33.35 3.35
N PRO A 234 60.14 33.21 3.12
CA PRO A 234 61.10 34.20 3.54
C PRO A 234 60.75 35.53 2.88
N ALA A 235 60.64 36.59 3.68
CA ALA A 235 60.39 37.93 3.20
C ALA A 235 61.33 38.21 2.01
N PRO A 236 60.81 38.71 0.87
CA PRO A 236 61.67 39.04 -0.26
C PRO A 236 62.75 39.96 0.25
N ARG A 237 64.01 39.52 0.10
CA ARG A 237 65.15 40.37 0.43
C ARG A 237 64.98 41.67 -0.36
N PRO A 238 65.31 42.83 0.22
CA PRO A 238 65.37 44.06 -0.55
C PRO A 238 66.48 43.90 -1.60
N GLU A 239 66.10 43.41 -2.77
CA GLU A 239 66.94 43.40 -3.96
C GLU A 239 67.18 44.86 -4.33
N THR A 240 68.40 45.31 -4.13
CA THR A 240 68.95 46.56 -4.67
C THR A 240 68.63 46.60 -6.17
N GLY A 241 67.84 47.61 -6.58
CA GLY A 241 67.20 47.61 -7.88
C GLY A 241 68.14 47.66 -9.09
N PRO A 242 67.56 47.42 -10.27
CA PRO A 242 67.85 48.26 -11.42
C PRO A 242 66.57 48.90 -11.98
N VAL A 243 66.65 50.21 -12.10
CA VAL A 243 66.12 51.08 -13.17
C VAL A 243 64.81 50.65 -13.85
N LEU A 244 63.78 51.46 -13.58
CA LEU A 244 62.57 51.66 -14.38
C LEU A 244 62.83 51.61 -15.90
N ILE A 245 62.23 50.65 -16.59
CA ILE A 245 61.83 50.81 -17.99
C ILE A 245 60.29 50.88 -18.01
N PRO A 246 59.69 51.97 -18.52
CA PRO A 246 58.24 52.11 -18.60
C PRO A 246 57.69 51.19 -19.70
N VAL A 247 56.85 50.22 -19.32
CA VAL A 247 56.06 49.42 -20.27
C VAL A 247 54.74 50.16 -20.54
N PRO A 248 54.36 50.37 -21.82
CA PRO A 248 53.13 51.07 -22.17
C PRO A 248 51.90 50.24 -21.83
N VAL A 249 50.98 50.85 -21.10
CA VAL A 249 49.66 50.32 -20.73
C VAL A 249 48.74 50.33 -21.98
N PRO A 250 48.22 49.19 -22.45
CA PRO A 250 47.12 49.19 -23.41
C PRO A 250 45.83 49.63 -22.72
N GLY A 251 45.18 50.63 -23.31
CA GLY A 251 44.03 51.33 -22.76
C GLY A 251 42.86 50.43 -22.37
N ILE A 252 42.46 50.55 -21.12
CA ILE A 252 41.15 50.14 -20.62
C ILE A 252 40.11 51.07 -21.25
N ARG A 253 39.32 50.54 -22.19
CA ARG A 253 38.10 51.20 -22.66
C ARG A 253 37.04 51.14 -21.56
N PRO A 254 36.33 52.24 -21.27
CA PRO A 254 35.18 52.21 -20.37
C PRO A 254 34.00 51.56 -21.10
N ALA A 255 33.57 50.38 -20.64
CA ALA A 255 32.27 49.84 -21.01
C ALA A 255 31.22 50.49 -20.10
N THR A 256 30.38 51.27 -20.75
CA THR A 256 29.16 51.91 -20.28
C THR A 256 28.23 50.97 -19.52
N THR A 257 27.62 51.54 -18.50
CA THR A 257 26.39 51.11 -17.84
C THR A 257 25.32 50.66 -18.84
N GLU A 258 24.81 49.43 -18.68
CA GLU A 258 23.42 49.17 -19.03
C GLU A 258 22.79 48.15 -18.07
N LYS A 259 21.62 48.57 -17.60
CA LYS A 259 20.86 48.05 -16.48
C LYS A 259 19.77 47.19 -17.07
N GLU A 260 20.00 45.90 -17.28
CA GLU A 260 18.97 45.01 -17.80
C GLU A 260 18.41 44.09 -16.72
N LYS A 261 17.18 44.43 -16.34
CA LYS A 261 16.30 43.77 -15.38
C LYS A 261 15.67 42.53 -16.05
N PRO A 262 15.83 41.30 -15.54
CA PRO A 262 15.11 40.17 -16.10
C PRO A 262 13.61 40.28 -15.74
N LYS A 263 12.79 40.52 -16.76
CA LYS A 263 11.33 40.45 -16.74
C LYS A 263 10.91 38.98 -16.73
N PRO A 264 10.08 38.51 -15.79
CA PRO A 264 9.53 37.17 -15.85
C PRO A 264 8.48 37.11 -16.97
N HIS A 265 8.78 36.37 -18.03
CA HIS A 265 7.82 36.01 -19.07
C HIS A 265 6.86 34.96 -18.48
N ALA A 266 5.61 35.36 -18.26
CA ALA A 266 4.50 34.44 -18.16
C ALA A 266 4.28 33.75 -19.51
N PRO A 267 4.04 32.43 -19.57
CA PRO A 267 3.51 31.80 -20.76
C PRO A 267 2.01 32.10 -20.89
N GLU A 268 1.66 32.81 -21.95
CA GLU A 268 0.30 33.01 -22.43
C GLU A 268 -0.26 31.68 -23.02
N PRO A 269 -1.55 31.37 -22.80
CA PRO A 269 -2.14 30.09 -23.18
C PRO A 269 -2.37 29.97 -24.69
N ALA A 270 -1.94 28.84 -25.24
CA ALA A 270 -2.27 28.42 -26.59
C ALA A 270 -3.78 28.26 -26.77
N THR A 271 -4.29 29.01 -27.75
CA THR A 271 -5.61 28.90 -28.36
C THR A 271 -5.88 27.48 -28.86
N ALA A 272 -6.87 26.83 -28.28
CA ALA A 272 -7.42 25.56 -28.77
C ALA A 272 -8.38 25.82 -29.94
N PRO A 273 -8.36 25.00 -31.01
CA PRO A 273 -9.36 25.08 -32.05
C PRO A 273 -10.69 24.45 -31.59
N ALA A 274 -11.77 25.13 -31.97
CA ALA A 274 -13.14 24.69 -31.81
C ALA A 274 -13.36 23.30 -32.43
N ALA A 275 -13.84 22.36 -31.61
CA ALA A 275 -14.44 21.12 -32.06
C ALA A 275 -15.81 20.95 -31.39
N SER A 276 -16.78 20.63 -32.23
CA SER A 276 -18.20 20.59 -32.01
C SER A 276 -18.64 19.69 -30.84
N THR A 277 -19.56 20.24 -30.04
CA THR A 277 -20.39 19.48 -29.11
C THR A 277 -21.69 19.11 -29.81
N PRO A 278 -22.01 17.82 -30.05
CA PRO A 278 -23.39 17.42 -30.27
C PRO A 278 -24.10 17.25 -28.93
N ALA A 279 -25.27 17.86 -28.87
CA ALA A 279 -26.25 17.80 -27.81
C ALA A 279 -26.46 16.38 -27.26
N ARG A 280 -26.40 16.22 -25.93
CA ARG A 280 -26.94 15.05 -25.26
C ARG A 280 -28.04 15.46 -24.30
N THR A 281 -29.20 14.93 -24.62
CA THR A 281 -30.52 15.16 -24.05
C THR A 281 -30.56 14.93 -22.54
N ARG A 282 -31.07 15.95 -21.84
CA ARG A 282 -31.50 15.91 -20.45
C ARG A 282 -32.79 15.10 -20.35
N THR A 283 -32.67 13.79 -20.12
CA THR A 283 -33.85 12.97 -19.78
C THR A 283 -34.22 13.20 -18.32
N LYS A 284 -35.43 13.75 -18.16
CA LYS A 284 -36.23 13.77 -16.94
C LYS A 284 -36.22 12.36 -16.32
N ARG A 285 -35.73 12.21 -15.09
CA ARG A 285 -36.16 11.09 -14.23
C ARG A 285 -37.05 11.64 -13.14
N THR A 286 -38.30 11.23 -13.29
CA THR A 286 -39.46 11.54 -12.48
C THR A 286 -39.33 11.01 -11.07
N ARG A 287 -39.94 11.77 -10.14
CA ARG A 287 -40.53 11.29 -8.90
C ARG A 287 -41.16 9.90 -9.09
N ARG A 288 -40.90 8.99 -8.16
CA ARG A 288 -41.97 8.20 -7.52
C ARG A 288 -41.49 7.56 -6.21
N SER A 289 -42.32 7.76 -5.18
CA SER A 289 -42.59 6.88 -4.01
C SER A 289 -41.40 6.47 -3.14
N GLY A 290 -41.29 6.79 -1.85
CA GLY A 290 -42.34 6.94 -0.84
C GLY A 290 -42.86 5.56 -0.41
N GLN A 291 -42.76 5.26 0.90
CA GLN A 291 -43.29 4.09 1.64
C GLN A 291 -42.33 2.94 1.99
N TRP A 292 -41.32 3.17 2.86
CA TRP A 292 -40.67 2.07 3.62
C TRP A 292 -40.39 2.40 5.10
N LEU A 293 -41.03 3.43 5.67
CA LEU A 293 -40.73 3.93 7.04
C LEU A 293 -41.80 3.67 8.10
N THR A 294 -42.67 2.66 7.93
CA THR A 294 -43.75 2.35 8.90
C THR A 294 -43.93 0.87 9.24
N ALA A 295 -42.87 0.03 9.16
CA ALA A 295 -42.99 -1.41 9.44
C ALA A 295 -41.87 -2.01 10.32
N LEU A 296 -41.29 -1.25 11.26
CA LEU A 296 -40.28 -1.81 12.19
C LEU A 296 -40.37 -1.28 13.64
N LEU A 297 -41.59 -0.95 14.09
CA LEU A 297 -41.89 -0.58 15.49
C LEU A 297 -43.14 -1.26 16.07
N LYS A 298 -43.60 -2.37 15.48
CA LYS A 298 -44.60 -3.26 16.07
C LYS A 298 -44.13 -4.70 15.90
N GLY A 299 -43.55 -5.28 16.95
CA GLY A 299 -43.16 -6.70 16.90
C GLY A 299 -42.23 -7.25 17.96
N LEU A 300 -41.97 -6.55 19.08
CA LEU A 300 -41.14 -7.09 20.18
C LEU A 300 -41.74 -6.74 21.55
N THR A 301 -42.96 -7.23 21.79
CA THR A 301 -43.47 -7.51 23.14
C THR A 301 -44.10 -8.89 23.14
N SER A 302 -43.27 -9.92 23.21
CA SER A 302 -43.71 -11.28 23.56
C SER A 302 -42.59 -12.02 24.29
N THR A 303 -42.63 -11.86 25.62
CA THR A 303 -42.43 -12.89 26.64
C THR A 303 -41.62 -14.14 26.28
N ALA A 304 -40.36 -14.19 26.72
CA ALA A 304 -39.74 -15.30 27.47
C ALA A 304 -38.25 -14.97 27.69
N GLY A 305 -37.83 -14.70 28.94
CA GLY A 305 -36.40 -14.58 29.25
C GLY A 305 -35.99 -13.76 30.47
N THR A 306 -36.92 -13.27 31.29
CA THR A 306 -36.59 -12.47 32.49
C THR A 306 -36.15 -13.28 33.72
N ALA A 307 -36.16 -14.62 33.67
CA ALA A 307 -35.71 -15.45 34.79
C ALA A 307 -34.20 -15.70 34.84
N ALA A 308 -33.47 -15.59 33.72
CA ALA A 308 -32.04 -15.91 33.67
C ALA A 308 -31.12 -14.75 34.08
N VAL A 309 -31.59 -13.50 33.95
CA VAL A 309 -30.78 -12.31 34.27
C VAL A 309 -30.80 -12.00 35.78
N SER A 310 -31.87 -12.36 36.49
CA SER A 310 -31.95 -12.10 37.94
C SER A 310 -31.09 -13.06 38.77
N ALA A 311 -30.80 -14.27 38.28
CA ALA A 311 -29.92 -15.22 38.95
C ALA A 311 -28.44 -14.82 38.85
N ALA A 312 -28.03 -14.18 37.75
CA ALA A 312 -26.65 -13.73 37.56
C ALA A 312 -26.28 -12.49 38.38
N VAL A 313 -27.27 -11.63 38.69
CA VAL A 313 -27.04 -10.43 39.51
C VAL A 313 -26.93 -10.78 40.99
N ASN A 314 -27.73 -11.71 41.51
CA ASN A 314 -27.63 -12.11 42.92
C ASN A 314 -26.34 -12.90 43.22
N ALA A 315 -25.86 -13.72 42.29
CA ALA A 315 -24.58 -14.43 42.45
C ALA A 315 -23.36 -13.49 42.50
N ALA A 316 -23.46 -12.28 41.95
CA ALA A 316 -22.39 -11.28 42.01
C ALA A 316 -22.39 -10.46 43.30
N VAL A 317 -23.51 -10.42 44.04
CA VAL A 317 -23.64 -9.69 45.30
C VAL A 317 -23.17 -10.55 46.49
N ASP A 318 -23.39 -11.86 46.46
CA ASP A 318 -22.93 -12.78 47.52
C ASP A 318 -21.41 -13.06 47.49
N ALA A 319 -20.72 -12.72 46.40
CA ALA A 319 -19.26 -12.87 46.29
C ALA A 319 -18.48 -11.66 46.81
N ALA A 320 -19.17 -10.61 47.27
CA ALA A 320 -18.58 -9.33 47.70
C ALA A 320 -18.83 -8.97 49.18
N LEU A 321 -19.38 -9.89 49.96
CA LEU A 321 -19.47 -9.85 51.43
C LEU A 321 -18.65 -10.99 52.03
#